data_AF-A0A947D9J1-F1
#
_entry.id   AF-A0A947D9J1-F1
#
_cell.length_a   1.000
_cell.length_b   1.000
_cell.length_c   1.000
_cell.angle_alpha   90.00
_cell.angle_beta   90.00
_cell.angle_gamma   90.00
#
_symmetry.space_group_name_H-M   'P 1'
#
loop_
_entity.id
_entity.type
_entity.pdbx_description
1 polymer ?
#
loop_
_entity_poly.entity_id
_entity_poly.type
_entity_poly.pdbx_seq_one_letter_code
_entity_poly.pdbx_strand_id
1 'polypeptide(L)'
;MAKGRGRLSRIDLLGSDYDDIVMWAAGQLRQRDTQQNEICAEFNDRLKARAEEIGDDEFKPISTSSFNRYSVTLAETMRRVERTREISRILVDRLDPADSDKTTIVIADLIKSAIEEQLREAGEGGTSLKDLKFAGDALRSADVAKKQSVERRLKLQEEAKRQAEAMANEMAKKAVDAVEKAAVEAGLSKAAIAQLRRDFLGIRPAKPAEGAGPAKPAGGGS
;
A
#
# COMPACT_ATOMS: atom_id res chain seq x y z
N MET A 1 23.23 -29.08 -10.35
CA MET A 1 23.13 -29.76 -9.03
C MET A 1 21.68 -29.66 -8.57
N ALA A 2 20.88 -30.69 -8.79
CA ALA A 2 19.47 -30.68 -8.42
C ALA A 2 19.34 -30.58 -6.88
N LYS A 3 18.88 -29.43 -6.38
CA LYS A 3 18.60 -29.20 -4.96
C LYS A 3 17.40 -30.08 -4.59
N GLY A 4 17.68 -31.32 -4.18
CA GLY A 4 16.65 -32.25 -3.72
C GLY A 4 15.78 -31.57 -2.70
N ARG A 5 14.45 -31.68 -2.85
CA ARG A 5 13.46 -31.17 -1.89
C ARG A 5 13.93 -31.58 -0.50
N GLY A 6 14.38 -30.59 0.28
CA GLY A 6 15.21 -30.82 1.46
C GLY A 6 14.57 -31.86 2.35
N ARG A 7 15.26 -32.98 2.59
CA ARG A 7 14.75 -34.03 3.47
C ARG A 7 14.52 -33.40 4.84
N LEU A 8 13.31 -33.53 5.38
CA LEU A 8 12.97 -33.10 6.74
C LEU A 8 14.06 -33.62 7.69
N SER A 9 14.55 -32.74 8.56
CA SER A 9 15.52 -33.14 9.58
C SER A 9 14.81 -34.06 10.58
N ARG A 10 15.57 -34.85 11.36
CA ARG A 10 14.97 -35.68 12.41
C ARG A 10 14.22 -34.83 13.45
N ILE A 11 14.63 -33.56 13.61
CA ILE A 11 13.97 -32.59 14.50
C ILE A 11 12.60 -32.20 13.95
N ASP A 12 12.48 -32.02 12.63
CA ASP A 12 11.19 -31.69 11.98
C ASP A 12 10.20 -32.86 11.97
N LEU A 13 10.65 -34.06 12.34
CA LEU A 13 9.84 -35.28 12.43
C LEU A 13 9.45 -35.63 13.88
N LEU A 14 9.89 -34.83 14.86
CA LEU A 14 9.44 -35.00 16.23
C LEU A 14 7.93 -34.71 16.32
N GLY A 15 7.22 -35.48 17.13
CA GLY A 15 5.80 -35.25 17.39
C GLY A 15 5.55 -33.97 18.20
N SER A 16 4.29 -33.54 18.25
CA SER A 16 3.87 -32.33 18.97
C SER A 16 4.20 -32.36 20.46
N ASP A 17 4.39 -33.55 21.04
CA ASP A 17 4.77 -33.73 22.44
C ASP A 17 6.19 -33.19 22.77
N TYR A 18 6.97 -32.82 21.75
CA TYR A 18 8.31 -32.25 21.89
C TYR A 18 8.42 -30.78 21.42
N ASP A 19 7.31 -30.16 21.01
CA ASP A 19 7.30 -28.82 20.39
C ASP A 19 7.92 -27.75 21.29
N ASP A 20 7.66 -27.81 22.60
CA ASP A 20 8.21 -26.87 23.58
C ASP A 20 9.73 -26.94 23.67
N ILE A 21 10.31 -28.13 23.54
CA ILE A 21 11.75 -28.37 23.57
C ILE A 21 12.39 -27.89 22.25
N VAL A 22 11.73 -28.13 21.12
CA VAL A 22 12.16 -27.59 19.81
C VAL A 22 12.13 -26.07 19.82
N MET A 23 11.08 -25.46 20.38
CA MET A 23 10.98 -24.01 20.55
C MET A 23 12.09 -23.45 21.46
N TRP A 24 12.41 -24.14 22.54
CA TRP A 24 13.55 -23.77 23.41
C TRP A 24 14.87 -23.75 22.63
N ALA A 25 15.16 -24.82 21.86
CA ALA A 25 16.39 -24.90 21.07
C ALA A 25 16.46 -23.79 20.01
N ALA A 26 15.34 -23.50 19.33
CA ALA A 26 15.24 -22.38 18.40
C ALA A 26 15.51 -21.02 19.08
N GLY A 27 15.06 -20.86 20.34
CA GLY A 27 15.34 -19.69 21.16
C GLY A 27 16.83 -19.54 21.49
N GLN A 28 17.48 -20.62 21.93
CA GLN A 28 18.92 -20.63 22.23
C GLN A 28 19.77 -20.32 21.00
N LEU A 29 19.45 -20.94 19.85
CA LEU A 29 20.13 -20.70 18.58
C LEU A 29 19.98 -19.24 18.09
N ARG A 30 18.89 -18.56 18.47
CA ARG A 30 18.67 -17.15 18.15
C ARG A 30 19.54 -16.22 19.00
N GLN A 31 19.66 -16.50 20.29
CA GLN A 31 20.44 -15.66 21.23
C GLN A 31 21.93 -15.65 20.86
N ARG A 32 22.46 -16.80 20.39
CA ARG A 32 23.87 -16.99 19.99
C ARG A 32 24.89 -16.82 21.14
N ASP A 33 24.43 -16.91 22.38
CA ASP A 33 25.28 -16.79 23.57
C ASP A 33 25.91 -18.12 24.00
N THR A 34 25.32 -19.24 23.58
CA THR A 34 25.75 -20.60 23.93
C THR A 34 26.32 -21.33 22.71
N GLN A 35 27.32 -22.18 22.90
CA GLN A 35 27.87 -22.94 21.79
C GLN A 35 26.86 -23.98 21.27
N GLN A 36 26.84 -24.20 19.96
CA GLN A 36 25.86 -25.07 19.31
C GLN A 36 25.92 -26.53 19.78
N ASN A 37 27.12 -27.04 20.11
CA ASN A 37 27.34 -28.36 20.69
C ASN A 37 26.73 -28.49 22.09
N GLU A 38 26.85 -27.46 22.92
CA GLU A 38 26.26 -27.40 24.27
C GLU A 38 24.73 -27.37 24.17
N ILE A 39 24.18 -26.55 23.27
CA ILE A 39 22.73 -26.51 23.00
C ILE A 39 22.25 -27.88 22.52
N CYS A 40 22.99 -28.56 21.65
CA CYS A 40 22.64 -29.91 21.15
C CYS A 40 22.65 -30.97 22.26
N ALA A 41 23.60 -30.88 23.21
CA ALA A 41 23.67 -31.78 24.35
C ALA A 41 22.44 -31.59 25.26
N GLU A 42 22.19 -30.35 25.69
CA GLU A 42 21.04 -30.04 26.55
C GLU A 42 19.69 -30.32 25.85
N PHE A 43 19.61 -30.10 24.53
CA PHE A 43 18.44 -30.47 23.74
C PHE A 43 18.14 -31.97 23.83
N ASN A 44 19.15 -32.82 23.68
CA ASN A 44 18.99 -34.27 23.81
C ASN A 44 18.63 -34.70 25.23
N ASP A 45 19.17 -34.03 26.26
CA ASP A 45 18.82 -34.31 27.66
C ASP A 45 17.35 -34.00 27.93
N ARG A 46 16.86 -32.85 27.44
CA ARG A 46 15.44 -32.46 27.54
C ARG A 46 14.52 -33.43 26.79
N LEU A 47 14.90 -33.81 25.56
CA LEU A 47 14.12 -34.77 24.76
C LEU A 47 14.04 -36.13 25.44
N LYS A 48 15.15 -36.60 26.03
CA LYS A 48 15.18 -37.87 26.76
C LYS A 48 14.26 -37.84 27.98
N ALA A 49 14.31 -36.77 28.76
CA ALA A 49 13.41 -36.62 29.91
C ALA A 49 11.93 -36.63 29.51
N ARG A 50 11.58 -35.95 28.39
CA ARG A 50 10.20 -35.95 27.88
C ARG A 50 9.80 -37.33 27.32
N ALA A 51 10.70 -38.02 26.63
CA ALA A 51 10.46 -39.38 26.15
C ALA A 51 10.16 -40.34 27.31
N GLU A 52 10.90 -40.24 28.42
CA GLU A 52 10.64 -41.01 29.64
C GLU A 52 9.29 -40.64 30.28
N GLU A 53 8.90 -39.37 30.28
CA GLU A 53 7.62 -38.89 30.81
C GLU A 53 6.42 -39.44 30.03
N ILE A 54 6.50 -39.48 28.70
CA ILE A 54 5.40 -39.92 27.83
C ILE A 54 5.45 -41.42 27.48
N GLY A 55 6.50 -42.13 27.88
CA GLY A 55 6.70 -43.55 27.60
C GLY A 55 7.06 -43.84 26.13
N ASP A 56 7.85 -42.98 25.49
CA ASP A 56 8.34 -43.18 24.12
C ASP A 56 9.59 -44.07 24.10
N ASP A 57 9.36 -45.38 24.03
CA ASP A 57 10.41 -46.41 23.99
C ASP A 57 11.22 -46.40 22.67
N GLU A 58 10.75 -45.73 21.62
CA GLU A 58 11.42 -45.66 20.32
C GLU A 58 12.35 -44.45 20.19
N PHE A 59 12.42 -43.61 21.23
CA PHE A 59 13.21 -42.38 21.24
C PHE A 59 14.69 -42.62 20.90
N LYS A 60 15.20 -41.81 19.97
CA LYS A 60 16.62 -41.81 19.58
C LYS A 60 17.19 -40.40 19.66
N PRO A 61 18.34 -40.20 20.34
CA PRO A 61 19.02 -38.92 20.37
C PRO A 61 19.27 -38.34 18.97
N ILE A 62 19.20 -37.02 18.90
CA ILE A 62 19.47 -36.25 17.70
C ILE A 62 20.98 -36.12 17.53
N SER A 63 21.47 -36.50 16.35
CA SER A 63 22.90 -36.36 16.04
C SER A 63 23.28 -34.90 15.79
N THR A 64 24.53 -34.56 16.08
CA THR A 64 25.10 -33.23 15.82
C THR A 64 24.93 -32.80 14.36
N SER A 65 25.03 -33.73 13.41
CA SER A 65 24.82 -33.45 11.98
C SER A 65 23.36 -33.07 11.68
N SER A 66 22.39 -33.74 12.30
CA SER A 66 20.97 -33.39 12.13
C SER A 66 20.64 -32.05 12.78
N PHE A 67 21.20 -31.79 13.97
CA PHE A 67 21.04 -30.53 14.67
C PHE A 67 21.65 -29.35 13.89
N ASN A 68 22.83 -29.55 13.27
CA ASN A 68 23.46 -28.53 12.45
C ASN A 68 22.66 -28.19 11.18
N ARG A 69 22.04 -29.18 10.54
CA ARG A 69 21.15 -28.93 9.39
C ARG A 69 19.96 -28.07 9.81
N TYR A 70 19.32 -28.45 10.92
CA TYR A 70 18.21 -27.70 11.48
C TYR A 70 18.60 -26.24 11.79
N SER A 71 19.74 -26.01 12.46
CA SER A 71 20.18 -24.66 12.80
C SER A 71 20.49 -23.80 11.57
N VAL A 72 21.07 -24.39 10.51
CA VAL A 72 21.32 -23.68 9.26
C VAL A 72 20.00 -23.29 8.59
N THR A 73 19.06 -24.22 8.46
CA THR A 73 17.73 -23.95 7.90
C THR A 73 16.94 -22.91 8.71
N LEU A 74 17.03 -22.98 10.05
CA LEU A 74 16.44 -22.00 10.94
C LEU A 74 17.07 -20.62 10.72
N ALA A 75 18.40 -20.54 10.63
CA ALA A 75 19.12 -19.28 10.40
C ALA A 75 18.76 -18.66 9.04
N GLU A 76 18.65 -19.45 7.98
CA GLU A 76 18.18 -19.00 6.67
C GLU A 76 16.76 -18.44 6.74
N THR A 77 15.86 -19.14 7.43
CA THR A 77 14.46 -18.73 7.60
C THR A 77 14.37 -17.44 8.40
N MET A 78 15.12 -17.30 9.48
CA MET A 78 15.16 -16.07 10.30
C MET A 78 15.74 -14.90 9.50
N ARG A 79 16.81 -15.10 8.72
CA ARG A 79 17.36 -14.07 7.82
C ARG A 79 16.33 -13.61 6.78
N ARG A 80 15.54 -14.55 6.24
CA ARG A 80 14.47 -14.21 5.30
C ARG A 80 13.40 -13.35 5.97
N VAL A 81 12.93 -13.74 7.16
CA VAL A 81 11.93 -12.97 7.92
C VAL A 81 12.44 -11.58 8.28
N GLU A 82 13.70 -11.46 8.73
CA GLU A 82 14.28 -10.16 9.08
C GLU A 82 14.42 -9.26 7.86
N ARG A 83 14.87 -9.81 6.73
CA ARG A 83 14.91 -9.07 5.46
C ARG A 83 13.51 -8.58 5.06
N THR A 84 12.48 -9.42 5.20
CA THR A 84 11.10 -8.99 4.92
C THR A 84 10.69 -7.85 5.84
N ARG A 85 11.00 -7.91 7.14
CA ARG A 85 10.71 -6.82 8.09
C ARG A 85 11.46 -5.54 7.76
N GLU A 86 12.72 -5.63 7.36
CA GLU A 86 13.53 -4.50 6.93
C GLU A 86 12.97 -3.85 5.66
N ILE A 87 12.60 -4.64 4.66
CA ILE A 87 11.91 -4.17 3.47
C ILE A 87 10.60 -3.47 3.87
N SER A 88 9.77 -4.10 4.71
CA SER A 88 8.54 -3.48 5.20
C SER A 88 8.79 -2.15 5.91
N ARG A 89 9.86 -2.04 6.71
CA ARG A 89 10.21 -0.79 7.40
C ARG A 89 10.69 0.29 6.44
N ILE A 90 11.58 -0.04 5.50
CA ILE A 90 12.03 0.88 4.46
C ILE A 90 10.85 1.39 3.62
N LEU A 91 9.89 0.51 3.35
CA LEU A 91 8.66 0.90 2.67
C LEU A 91 7.86 1.87 3.53
N VAL A 92 7.59 1.57 4.80
CA VAL A 92 6.88 2.50 5.70
C VAL A 92 7.60 3.85 5.84
N ASP A 93 8.93 3.87 5.95
CA ASP A 93 9.72 5.09 6.14
C ASP A 93 9.80 5.95 4.86
N ARG A 94 9.79 5.34 3.67
CA ARG A 94 9.78 6.06 2.38
C ARG A 94 8.38 6.51 1.96
N LEU A 95 7.35 5.98 2.60
CA LEU A 95 5.97 6.18 2.24
C LEU A 95 5.36 7.16 3.24
N ASP A 96 5.49 8.45 2.91
CA ASP A 96 4.86 9.55 3.65
C ASP A 96 3.37 9.21 3.90
N PRO A 97 2.88 9.23 5.16
CA PRO A 97 1.47 9.03 5.47
C PRO A 97 0.53 9.94 4.68
N ALA A 98 1.02 11.11 4.23
CA ALA A 98 0.27 12.04 3.40
C ALA A 98 -0.02 11.51 1.98
N ASP A 99 0.70 10.48 1.52
CA ASP A 99 0.60 9.91 0.16
C ASP A 99 0.35 8.38 0.20
N SER A 100 -0.58 7.97 1.08
CA SER A 100 -1.06 6.59 1.26
C SER A 100 -1.47 5.88 -0.04
N ASP A 101 -1.80 6.64 -1.07
CA ASP A 101 -2.18 6.12 -2.39
C ASP A 101 -0.96 5.71 -3.23
N LYS A 102 0.11 6.53 -3.25
CA LYS A 102 1.39 6.13 -3.88
C LYS A 102 2.01 4.94 -3.17
N THR A 103 1.85 4.87 -1.86
CA THR A 103 2.21 3.73 -1.01
C THR A 103 1.57 2.43 -1.47
N THR A 104 0.25 2.46 -1.64
CA THR A 104 -0.52 1.30 -2.11
C THR A 104 -0.06 0.85 -3.49
N ILE A 105 0.26 1.80 -4.37
CA ILE A 105 0.73 1.51 -5.72
C ILE A 105 2.10 0.83 -5.72
N VAL A 106 3.07 1.37 -4.96
CA VAL A 106 4.43 0.82 -4.86
C VAL A 106 4.44 -0.57 -4.23
N ILE A 107 3.68 -0.79 -3.15
CA ILE A 107 3.57 -2.11 -2.51
C ILE A 107 2.99 -3.13 -3.49
N ALA A 108 1.94 -2.75 -4.22
CA ALA A 108 1.35 -3.63 -5.22
C ALA A 108 2.31 -3.97 -6.37
N ASP A 109 3.18 -3.05 -6.81
CA ASP A 109 4.22 -3.37 -7.81
C ASP A 109 5.34 -4.25 -7.25
N LEU A 110 5.73 -4.07 -5.98
CA LEU A 110 6.70 -4.93 -5.33
C LEU A 110 6.19 -6.37 -5.16
N ILE A 111 4.91 -6.54 -4.81
CA ILE A 111 4.27 -7.87 -4.75
C ILE A 111 4.32 -8.53 -6.12
N LYS A 112 4.06 -7.79 -7.21
CA LYS A 112 4.18 -8.29 -8.58
C LYS A 112 5.59 -8.74 -8.91
N SER A 113 6.60 -7.90 -8.62
CA SER A 113 8.00 -8.24 -8.86
C SER A 113 8.45 -9.47 -8.06
N ALA A 114 8.01 -9.61 -6.80
CA ALA A 114 8.31 -10.79 -5.98
C ALA A 114 7.66 -12.07 -6.53
N ILE A 115 6.44 -11.97 -7.06
CA ILE A 115 5.76 -13.08 -7.75
C ILE A 115 6.52 -13.45 -9.03
N GLU A 116 6.91 -12.48 -9.85
CA GLU A 116 7.70 -12.71 -11.07
C GLU A 116 9.06 -13.35 -10.78
N GLU A 117 9.73 -12.91 -9.72
CA GLU A 117 11.00 -13.50 -9.27
C GLU A 117 10.79 -14.95 -8.86
N GLN A 118 9.73 -15.25 -8.09
CA GLN A 118 9.42 -16.64 -7.74
C GLN A 118 9.07 -17.52 -8.95
N LEU A 119 8.30 -16.99 -9.89
CA LEU A 119 7.99 -17.70 -11.14
C LEU A 119 9.25 -17.98 -11.96
N ARG A 120 10.23 -17.06 -11.91
CA ARG A 120 11.51 -17.20 -12.62
C ARG A 120 12.46 -18.17 -11.91
N GLU A 121 12.50 -18.16 -10.57
CA GLU A 121 13.28 -19.08 -9.74
C GLU A 121 12.74 -20.52 -9.78
N ALA A 122 11.45 -20.71 -10.05
CA ALA A 122 10.82 -22.03 -10.10
C ALA A 122 11.44 -22.99 -11.14
N GLY A 123 12.16 -22.47 -12.15
CA GLY A 123 12.87 -23.28 -13.15
C GLY A 123 12.01 -24.37 -13.82
N GLU A 124 12.65 -25.40 -14.38
CA GLU A 124 11.96 -26.56 -15.01
C GLU A 124 11.18 -27.46 -14.01
N GLY A 125 11.30 -27.20 -12.70
CA GLY A 125 10.62 -27.96 -11.63
C GLY A 125 9.14 -27.62 -11.47
N GLY A 126 8.67 -26.55 -12.12
CA GLY A 126 7.28 -26.12 -12.16
C GLY A 126 6.84 -25.39 -10.89
N THR A 127 6.21 -24.22 -11.07
CA THR A 127 5.40 -23.60 -10.01
C THR A 127 4.13 -24.44 -9.83
N SER A 128 3.77 -24.81 -8.60
CA SER A 128 2.57 -25.62 -8.40
C SER A 128 1.32 -24.82 -8.80
N LEU A 129 0.27 -25.49 -9.27
CA LEU A 129 -1.01 -24.85 -9.62
C LEU A 129 -1.60 -24.07 -8.43
N LYS A 130 -1.29 -24.50 -7.20
CA LYS A 130 -1.69 -23.85 -5.95
C LYS A 130 -0.91 -22.55 -5.74
N ASP A 131 0.40 -22.55 -5.97
CA ASP A 131 1.23 -21.34 -5.85
C ASP A 131 0.87 -20.30 -6.91
N LEU A 132 0.55 -20.76 -8.14
CA LEU A 132 0.03 -19.89 -9.21
C LEU A 132 -1.33 -19.27 -8.84
N LYS A 133 -2.23 -20.04 -8.23
CA LYS A 133 -3.52 -19.53 -7.75
C LYS A 133 -3.32 -18.50 -6.64
N PHE A 134 -2.46 -18.78 -5.66
CA PHE A 134 -2.13 -17.83 -4.59
C PHE A 134 -1.52 -16.54 -5.14
N ALA A 135 -0.59 -16.65 -6.10
CA ALA A 135 -0.02 -15.50 -6.79
C ALA A 135 -1.08 -14.70 -7.56
N GLY A 136 -1.99 -15.38 -8.26
CA GLY A 136 -3.10 -14.74 -8.97
C GLY A 136 -4.08 -14.02 -8.04
N ASP A 137 -4.39 -14.60 -6.89
CA ASP A 137 -5.27 -13.98 -5.88
C ASP A 137 -4.59 -12.79 -5.19
N ALA A 138 -3.28 -12.88 -4.92
CA ALA A 138 -2.48 -11.77 -4.43
C ALA A 138 -2.41 -10.62 -5.44
N LEU A 139 -2.19 -10.94 -6.72
CA LEU A 139 -2.18 -9.97 -7.82
C LEU A 139 -3.53 -9.25 -7.94
N ARG A 140 -4.62 -10.01 -7.94
CA ARG A 140 -5.99 -9.46 -8.00
C ARG A 140 -6.26 -8.52 -6.82
N SER A 141 -5.86 -8.92 -5.62
CA SER A 141 -6.04 -8.10 -4.41
C SER A 141 -5.24 -6.79 -4.49
N ALA A 142 -4.01 -6.85 -5.00
CA ALA A 142 -3.15 -5.69 -5.22
C ALA A 142 -3.75 -4.71 -6.26
N ASP A 143 -4.32 -5.22 -7.36
CA ASP A 143 -4.96 -4.39 -8.38
C ASP A 143 -6.25 -3.73 -7.88
N VAL A 144 -7.05 -4.44 -7.07
CA VAL A 144 -8.23 -3.85 -6.41
C VAL A 144 -7.83 -2.71 -5.48
N ALA A 145 -6.79 -2.91 -4.65
CA ALA A 145 -6.30 -1.89 -3.75
C ALA A 145 -5.78 -0.65 -4.52
N LYS A 146 -5.02 -0.86 -5.61
CA LYS A 146 -4.58 0.22 -6.51
C LYS A 146 -5.76 1.01 -7.09
N LYS A 147 -6.79 0.32 -7.57
CA LYS A 147 -7.97 0.95 -8.18
C LYS A 147 -8.72 1.82 -7.17
N GLN A 148 -9.02 1.28 -5.99
CA GLN A 148 -9.69 2.00 -4.92
C GLN A 148 -8.90 3.24 -4.47
N SER A 149 -7.58 3.12 -4.42
CA SER A 149 -6.67 4.22 -4.12
C SER A 149 -6.77 5.34 -5.15
N VAL A 150 -6.69 5.03 -6.45
CA VAL A 150 -6.86 6.02 -7.53
C VAL A 150 -8.24 6.67 -7.49
N GLU A 151 -9.30 5.89 -7.27
CA GLU A 151 -10.68 6.39 -7.17
C GLU A 151 -10.84 7.36 -5.99
N ARG A 152 -10.29 7.05 -4.81
CA ARG A 152 -10.31 7.97 -3.66
C ARG A 152 -9.60 9.27 -3.97
N ARG A 153 -8.41 9.21 -4.59
CA ARG A 153 -7.66 10.41 -4.99
C ARG A 153 -8.45 11.30 -5.94
N LEU A 154 -9.11 10.72 -6.94
CA LEU A 154 -9.92 11.48 -7.89
C LEU A 154 -11.08 12.18 -7.18
N LYS A 155 -11.80 11.47 -6.29
CA LYS A 155 -12.89 12.05 -5.50
C LYS A 155 -12.42 13.21 -4.62
N LEU A 156 -11.31 13.02 -3.89
CA LEU A 156 -10.75 14.09 -3.04
C LEU A 156 -10.32 15.31 -3.86
N GLN A 157 -9.77 15.12 -5.06
CA GLN A 157 -9.42 16.23 -5.96
C GLN A 157 -10.65 16.96 -6.50
N GLU A 158 -11.70 16.23 -6.86
CA GLU A 158 -12.98 16.82 -7.30
C GLU A 158 -13.64 17.61 -6.17
N GLU A 159 -13.67 17.07 -4.96
CA GLU A 159 -14.19 17.76 -3.78
C GLU A 159 -13.39 19.01 -3.44
N ALA A 160 -12.05 18.93 -3.48
CA ALA A 160 -11.18 20.08 -3.26
C ALA A 160 -11.39 21.18 -4.32
N LYS A 161 -11.51 20.82 -5.60
CA LYS A 161 -11.86 21.78 -6.67
C LYS A 161 -13.20 22.43 -6.42
N ARG A 162 -14.23 21.65 -6.08
CA ARG A 162 -15.57 22.16 -5.81
C ARG A 162 -15.59 23.09 -4.60
N GLN A 163 -14.84 22.77 -3.54
CA GLN A 163 -14.69 23.64 -2.37
C GLN A 163 -13.94 24.93 -2.72
N ALA A 164 -12.86 24.86 -3.51
CA ALA A 164 -12.11 26.02 -3.97
C ALA A 164 -12.99 26.94 -4.84
N GLU A 165 -13.77 26.38 -5.77
CA GLU A 165 -14.73 27.12 -6.58
C GLU A 165 -15.83 27.77 -5.72
N ALA A 166 -16.37 27.05 -4.74
CA ALA A 166 -17.37 27.59 -3.81
C ALA A 166 -16.80 28.75 -2.99
N MET A 167 -15.58 28.59 -2.45
CA MET A 167 -14.90 29.63 -1.67
C MET A 167 -14.55 30.84 -2.53
N ALA A 168 -14.09 30.63 -3.77
CA ALA A 168 -13.82 31.71 -4.71
C ALA A 168 -15.10 32.49 -5.05
N ASN A 169 -16.22 31.80 -5.28
CA ASN A 169 -17.52 32.43 -5.52
C ASN A 169 -18.03 33.20 -4.29
N GLU A 170 -17.83 32.68 -3.08
CA GLU A 170 -18.21 33.37 -1.85
C GLU A 170 -17.35 34.62 -1.62
N MET A 171 -16.03 34.53 -1.85
CA MET A 171 -15.12 35.67 -1.77
C MET A 171 -15.45 36.73 -2.83
N ALA A 172 -15.80 36.33 -4.06
CA ALA A 172 -16.23 37.26 -5.10
C ALA A 172 -17.51 38.01 -4.69
N LYS A 173 -18.50 37.33 -4.10
CA LYS A 173 -19.72 37.98 -3.57
C LYS A 173 -19.39 38.98 -2.46
N LYS A 174 -18.58 38.57 -1.47
CA LYS A 174 -18.14 39.44 -0.36
C LYS A 174 -17.37 40.67 -0.86
N ALA A 175 -16.53 40.50 -1.88
CA ALA A 175 -15.79 41.60 -2.49
C ALA A 175 -16.73 42.59 -3.19
N VAL A 176 -17.72 42.10 -3.94
CA VAL A 176 -18.74 42.95 -4.58
C VAL A 176 -19.54 43.73 -3.52
N ASP A 177 -19.98 43.06 -2.45
CA ASP A 177 -20.74 43.72 -1.38
C ASP A 177 -19.91 44.79 -0.65
N ALA A 178 -18.60 44.56 -0.46
CA ALA A 178 -17.69 45.53 0.14
C ALA A 178 -17.47 46.75 -0.78
N VAL A 179 -17.29 46.53 -2.09
CA VAL A 179 -17.17 47.60 -3.08
C VAL A 179 -18.47 48.43 -3.13
N GLU A 180 -19.63 47.78 -3.08
CA GLU A 180 -20.94 48.45 -3.08
C GLU A 180 -21.10 49.34 -1.83
N LYS A 181 -20.77 48.84 -0.64
CA LYS A 181 -20.78 49.64 0.60
C LYS A 181 -19.85 50.86 0.51
N ALA A 182 -18.60 50.66 0.11
CA ALA A 182 -17.63 51.74 -0.01
C ALA A 182 -18.06 52.80 -1.04
N ALA A 183 -18.69 52.38 -2.14
CA ALA A 183 -19.17 53.30 -3.16
C ALA A 183 -20.40 54.11 -2.71
N VAL A 184 -21.30 53.51 -1.91
CA VAL A 184 -22.41 54.23 -1.28
C VAL A 184 -21.90 55.25 -0.26
N GLU A 185 -20.95 54.88 0.59
CA GLU A 185 -20.32 55.79 1.56
C GLU A 185 -19.59 56.96 0.89
N ALA A 186 -18.97 56.71 -0.27
CA ALA A 186 -18.33 57.74 -1.09
C ALA A 186 -19.32 58.58 -1.92
N GLY A 187 -20.63 58.34 -1.83
CA GLY A 187 -21.66 59.14 -2.48
C GLY A 187 -21.80 58.92 -3.99
N LEU A 188 -21.33 57.78 -4.53
CA LEU A 188 -21.48 57.49 -5.95
C LEU A 188 -22.95 57.27 -6.33
N SER A 189 -23.31 57.70 -7.54
CA SER A 189 -24.64 57.45 -8.08
C SER A 189 -24.89 55.95 -8.30
N LYS A 190 -26.15 55.52 -8.18
CA LYS A 190 -26.54 54.12 -8.40
C LYS A 190 -26.11 53.57 -9.76
N ALA A 191 -26.07 54.43 -10.79
CA ALA A 191 -25.61 54.06 -12.12
C ALA A 191 -24.11 53.75 -12.17
N ALA A 192 -23.29 54.51 -11.43
CA ALA A 192 -21.84 54.28 -11.33
C ALA A 192 -21.52 53.01 -10.52
N ILE A 193 -22.25 52.75 -9.44
CA ILE A 193 -22.15 51.50 -8.66
C ILE A 193 -22.49 50.29 -9.52
N ALA A 194 -23.57 50.37 -10.29
CA ALA A 194 -23.97 49.30 -11.21
C ALA A 194 -22.93 49.05 -12.31
N GLN A 195 -22.21 50.09 -12.76
CA GLN A 195 -21.12 49.95 -13.72
C GLN A 195 -19.87 49.30 -13.10
N LEU A 196 -19.44 49.75 -11.92
CA LEU A 196 -18.31 49.15 -11.19
C LEU A 196 -18.55 47.67 -10.89
N ARG A 197 -19.78 47.30 -10.50
CA ARG A 197 -20.15 45.89 -10.25
C ARG A 197 -20.02 45.03 -11.51
N ARG A 198 -20.40 45.55 -12.68
CA ARG A 198 -20.25 44.86 -13.97
C ARG A 198 -18.79 44.68 -14.36
N ASP A 199 -17.99 45.74 -14.23
CA ASP A 199 -16.58 45.73 -14.59
C ASP A 199 -15.77 44.81 -13.65
N PHE A 200 -16.08 44.80 -12.35
CA PHE A 200 -15.44 43.93 -11.35
C PHE A 200 -15.80 42.44 -11.54
N LEU A 201 -17.03 42.14 -11.96
CA LEU A 201 -17.48 40.78 -12.29
C LEU A 201 -17.13 40.36 -13.72
N GLY A 202 -16.51 41.23 -14.52
CA GLY A 202 -16.16 40.95 -15.92
C GLY A 202 -17.37 40.78 -16.86
N ILE A 203 -18.57 41.18 -16.44
CA ILE A 203 -19.80 41.03 -17.22
C ILE A 203 -20.01 42.31 -18.04
N ARG A 204 -19.36 42.41 -19.20
CA ARG A 204 -19.54 43.55 -20.12
C ARG A 204 -20.92 43.46 -20.79
N PRO A 205 -21.72 44.54 -20.86
CA PRO A 205 -23.00 44.50 -21.57
C PRO A 205 -22.79 44.20 -23.05
N ALA A 206 -23.62 43.30 -23.60
CA ALA A 206 -23.68 43.08 -25.04
C ALA A 206 -24.01 44.41 -25.74
N LYS A 207 -23.21 44.77 -26.74
CA LYS A 207 -23.37 45.97 -27.56
C LYS A 207 -24.78 45.94 -28.20
N PRO A 208 -25.56 47.03 -28.21
CA PRO A 208 -26.83 47.07 -28.92
C PRO A 208 -26.59 46.76 -30.40
N ALA A 209 -27.45 45.93 -31.00
CA ALA A 209 -27.39 45.61 -32.42
C ALA A 209 -27.61 46.89 -33.24
N GLU A 210 -26.51 47.42 -33.76
CA GLU A 210 -26.49 48.51 -34.73
C GLU A 210 -26.85 47.90 -36.09
N GLY A 211 -28.11 48.02 -36.50
CA GLY A 211 -28.57 47.44 -37.77
C GLY A 211 -30.07 47.37 -38.01
N ALA A 212 -30.85 48.38 -37.63
CA ALA A 212 -32.20 48.59 -38.18
C ALA A 212 -32.17 49.83 -39.07
N GLY A 213 -31.63 49.67 -40.29
CA GLY A 213 -31.80 50.65 -41.37
C GLY A 213 -33.26 50.68 -41.84
N PRO A 214 -33.76 51.84 -42.32
CA PRO A 214 -35.19 52.09 -42.47
C PRO A 214 -35.85 51.19 -43.51
N ALA A 215 -37.09 50.80 -43.20
CA ALA A 215 -37.97 50.03 -44.06
C ALA A 215 -38.16 50.70 -45.43
N LYS A 216 -37.86 49.94 -46.50
CA LYS A 216 -38.15 50.32 -47.88
C LYS A 216 -39.68 50.35 -48.07
N PRO A 217 -40.29 51.41 -48.62
CA PRO A 217 -41.72 51.47 -48.79
C PRO A 217 -42.18 50.46 -49.84
N ALA A 218 -43.27 49.77 -49.52
CA ALA A 218 -44.03 48.97 -50.45
C ALA A 218 -44.80 49.88 -51.42
N GLY A 219 -44.84 49.48 -52.70
CA GLY A 219 -45.95 49.85 -53.59
C GLY A 219 -45.55 50.36 -54.97
N GLY A 220 -45.98 49.59 -55.98
CA GLY A 220 -46.74 50.18 -57.08
C GLY A 220 -46.11 50.16 -58.47
N GLY A 221 -46.74 49.41 -59.37
CA GLY A 221 -47.07 49.95 -60.69
C GLY A 221 -46.40 49.30 -61.89
N SER A 222 -47.18 48.40 -62.51
CA SER A 222 -47.26 48.06 -63.95
C SER A 222 -46.14 47.24 -64.59
#